data_AF-A0AAE3J5P3-F1
#
_entry.id   AF-A0AAE3J5P3-F1
#
_cell.length_a   1.000
_cell.length_b   1.000
_cell.length_c   1.000
_cell.angle_alpha   90.00
_cell.angle_beta   90.00
_cell.angle_gamma   90.00
#
_symmetry.space_group_name_H-M   'P 1'
#
loop_
_entity.id
_entity.type
_entity.pdbx_description
1 polymer ?
#
loop_
_entity_poly.entity_id
_entity_poly.type
_entity_poly.pdbx_seq_one_letter_code
_entity_poly.pdbx_strand_id
1 'polypeptide(L)'
;MRNNKAMTALLACTLALQAPVAAGAAAPADNTAAKAVASSENTLQNAARKKGFKYESGKFYYYVNGVKLKNRWRWVKWYGKTYKAYFGPTGAAYAGTRQYGALVPAVKRISGAYYGFDRVGAMLKGTYVVNNRFYVFSSQTGKLNTSISAKLRAACKYGESTATLKRILKNIGLKPLKVQRLEGCYGDGYDIVYTYKNFQISAHENTDGSEIFFGLIAK
;
A
#
# COMPACT_ATOMS: atom_id res chain seq x y z
N MET A 1 -56.85 -13.45 4.36
CA MET A 1 -57.88 -12.38 4.18
C MET A 1 -57.11 -11.07 3.97
N ARG A 2 -57.18 -10.31 2.88
CA ARG A 2 -58.19 -10.09 1.82
C ARG A 2 -57.52 -9.89 0.46
N ASN A 3 -58.24 -10.35 -0.56
CA ASN A 3 -58.01 -10.19 -1.99
C ASN A 3 -58.45 -8.80 -2.50
N ASN A 4 -58.03 -8.44 -3.73
CA ASN A 4 -58.86 -7.93 -4.88
C ASN A 4 -57.87 -7.44 -5.97
N LYS A 5 -57.76 -7.93 -7.22
CA LYS A 5 -58.67 -8.27 -8.35
C LYS A 5 -59.53 -7.13 -8.92
N ALA A 6 -59.18 -6.69 -10.14
CA ALA A 6 -60.03 -6.36 -11.32
C ALA A 6 -59.07 -5.92 -12.48
N MET A 7 -58.97 -6.54 -13.68
CA MET A 7 -59.93 -6.74 -14.79
C MET A 7 -60.35 -5.38 -15.41
N THR A 8 -60.20 -5.05 -16.71
CA THR A 8 -60.73 -5.67 -17.95
C THR A 8 -60.18 -4.83 -19.14
N ALA A 9 -59.85 -5.36 -20.33
CA ALA A 9 -60.76 -5.35 -21.50
C ALA A 9 -60.30 -6.27 -22.65
N LEU A 10 -61.28 -7.02 -23.14
CA LEU A 10 -61.32 -7.88 -24.33
C LEU A 10 -61.18 -7.09 -25.64
N LEU A 11 -60.64 -7.73 -26.68
CA LEU A 11 -61.42 -7.92 -27.91
C LEU A 11 -60.97 -9.19 -28.65
N ALA A 12 -61.95 -10.04 -28.95
CA ALA A 12 -61.82 -11.31 -29.64
C ALA A 12 -61.99 -11.12 -31.16
N CYS A 13 -61.34 -11.97 -31.95
CA CYS A 13 -61.84 -12.38 -33.25
C CYS A 13 -61.36 -13.81 -33.55
N THR A 14 -62.28 -14.76 -33.39
CA THR A 14 -62.21 -16.16 -33.82
C THR A 14 -62.35 -16.27 -35.33
N LEU A 15 -61.57 -17.12 -36.01
CA LEU A 15 -62.07 -18.06 -37.03
C LEU A 15 -61.01 -19.09 -37.50
N ALA A 16 -61.35 -20.36 -37.21
CA ALA A 16 -61.16 -21.61 -37.94
C ALA A 16 -59.83 -22.04 -38.62
N LEU A 17 -59.42 -23.24 -38.20
CA LEU A 17 -58.81 -24.38 -38.92
C LEU A 17 -58.13 -24.14 -40.28
N GLN A 18 -56.87 -24.62 -40.38
CA GLN A 18 -56.51 -25.83 -41.13
C GLN A 18 -55.00 -26.11 -40.96
N ALA A 19 -54.65 -27.36 -40.66
CA ALA A 19 -53.27 -27.84 -40.77
C ALA A 19 -52.98 -28.25 -42.22
N PRO A 20 -51.76 -27.99 -42.70
CA PRO A 20 -51.05 -29.04 -43.42
C PRO A 20 -49.65 -29.26 -42.84
N VAL A 21 -49.36 -30.53 -42.61
CA VAL A 21 -48.00 -31.04 -42.42
C VAL A 21 -47.33 -31.05 -43.79
N ALA A 22 -46.24 -30.31 -43.97
CA ALA A 22 -45.22 -30.63 -44.97
C ALA A 22 -43.92 -29.86 -44.67
N ALA A 23 -42.83 -30.62 -44.64
CA ALA A 23 -41.47 -30.18 -44.39
C ALA A 23 -40.90 -29.31 -45.52
N GLY A 24 -39.97 -28.40 -45.19
CA GLY A 24 -39.15 -27.73 -46.20
C GLY A 24 -38.45 -26.45 -45.72
N ALA A 25 -37.22 -26.61 -45.23
CA ALA A 25 -36.10 -25.65 -45.21
C ALA A 25 -36.37 -24.17 -44.84
N ALA A 26 -36.03 -23.79 -43.61
CA ALA A 26 -35.88 -22.39 -43.21
C ALA A 26 -34.58 -21.79 -43.78
N ALA A 27 -34.72 -20.64 -44.45
CA ALA A 27 -33.64 -19.73 -44.83
C ALA A 27 -32.91 -19.17 -43.60
N PRO A 28 -31.62 -18.77 -43.71
CA PRO A 28 -30.84 -18.34 -42.55
C PRO A 28 -31.35 -16.99 -42.02
N ALA A 29 -31.54 -16.92 -40.71
CA ALA A 29 -31.83 -15.68 -40.00
C ALA A 29 -30.66 -14.68 -40.18
N ASP A 30 -31.04 -13.45 -40.53
CA ASP A 30 -30.16 -12.35 -40.84
C ASP A 30 -29.46 -11.85 -39.55
N ASN A 31 -28.20 -12.27 -39.36
CA ASN A 31 -27.39 -12.03 -38.17
C ASN A 31 -26.77 -10.61 -38.11
N THR A 32 -27.25 -9.69 -38.95
CA THR A 32 -26.63 -8.37 -39.15
C THR A 32 -26.90 -7.41 -37.99
N ALA A 33 -28.10 -7.48 -37.37
CA ALA A 33 -28.46 -6.63 -36.23
C ALA A 33 -27.71 -7.03 -34.94
N ALA A 34 -27.55 -8.32 -34.65
CA ALA A 34 -26.81 -8.80 -33.47
C ALA A 34 -25.31 -8.45 -33.55
N LYS A 35 -24.75 -8.43 -34.77
CA LYS A 35 -23.34 -8.05 -35.01
C LYS A 35 -23.12 -6.54 -34.89
N ALA A 36 -24.11 -5.71 -35.26
CA ALA A 36 -24.08 -4.26 -35.07
C ALA A 36 -24.20 -3.84 -33.59
N VAL A 37 -25.02 -4.54 -32.80
CA VAL A 37 -25.17 -4.27 -31.37
C VAL A 37 -23.91 -4.67 -30.60
N ALA A 38 -23.33 -5.85 -30.89
CA ALA A 38 -22.04 -6.28 -30.33
C ALA A 38 -20.86 -5.37 -30.77
N SER A 39 -20.94 -4.80 -31.97
CA SER A 39 -19.97 -3.80 -32.47
C SER A 39 -20.08 -2.46 -31.71
N SER A 40 -21.31 -2.02 -31.39
CA SER A 40 -21.59 -0.76 -30.68
C SER A 40 -21.25 -0.79 -29.18
N GLU A 41 -21.42 -1.95 -28.52
CA GLU A 41 -20.91 -2.17 -27.15
C GLU A 41 -19.38 -2.21 -27.10
N ASN A 42 -18.75 -2.69 -28.17
CA ASN A 42 -17.30 -2.71 -28.32
C ASN A 42 -16.71 -1.33 -28.65
N THR A 43 -17.50 -0.41 -29.22
CA THR A 43 -17.06 0.97 -29.49
C THR A 43 -17.11 1.87 -28.25
N LEU A 44 -18.03 1.64 -27.31
CA LEU A 44 -18.04 2.34 -26.00
C LEU A 44 -16.99 1.81 -25.01
N GLN A 45 -16.58 0.55 -25.16
CA GLN A 45 -15.43 0.00 -24.41
C GLN A 45 -14.04 0.47 -24.92
N ASN A 46 -14.00 1.27 -25.99
CA ASN A 46 -12.80 1.92 -26.51
C ASN A 46 -12.57 3.35 -25.97
N ALA A 47 -13.40 3.81 -25.03
CA ALA A 47 -12.98 4.87 -24.11
C ALA A 47 -11.65 4.43 -23.47
N ALA A 48 -10.58 5.22 -23.64
CA ALA A 48 -9.20 4.86 -23.30
C ALA A 48 -9.11 4.09 -21.97
N ARG A 49 -9.07 2.75 -22.05
CA ARG A 49 -9.12 1.91 -20.86
C ARG A 49 -7.89 2.22 -20.01
N LYS A 50 -8.11 2.59 -18.75
CA LYS A 50 -7.03 2.89 -17.81
C LYS A 50 -6.04 1.73 -17.77
N LYS A 51 -4.75 2.05 -17.85
CA LYS A 51 -3.65 1.07 -17.80
C LYS A 51 -2.51 1.61 -16.93
N GLY A 52 -1.81 0.69 -16.28
CA GLY A 52 -0.62 0.99 -15.49
C GLY A 52 -0.91 1.61 -14.14
N PHE A 53 0.13 2.20 -13.54
CA PHE A 53 0.09 2.79 -12.19
C PHE A 53 -0.46 4.21 -12.23
N LYS A 54 -1.49 4.49 -11.42
CA LYS A 54 -2.24 5.76 -11.43
C LYS A 54 -2.51 6.25 -10.01
N TYR A 55 -2.51 7.57 -9.84
CA TYR A 55 -2.91 8.24 -8.61
C TYR A 55 -4.28 8.87 -8.80
N GLU A 56 -5.26 8.44 -8.02
CA GLU A 56 -6.66 8.85 -8.16
C GLU A 56 -7.32 8.88 -6.77
N SER A 57 -8.13 9.89 -6.48
CA SER A 57 -8.86 9.99 -5.20
C SER A 57 -7.96 9.82 -3.97
N GLY A 58 -6.77 10.42 -4.00
CA GLY A 58 -5.81 10.37 -2.89
C GLY A 58 -5.04 9.05 -2.76
N LYS A 59 -5.25 8.07 -3.64
CA LYS A 59 -4.67 6.72 -3.53
C LYS A 59 -4.03 6.26 -4.84
N PHE A 60 -3.12 5.30 -4.72
CA PHE A 60 -2.47 4.68 -5.87
C PHE A 60 -3.17 3.39 -6.27
N TYR A 61 -3.35 3.17 -7.56
CA TYR A 61 -3.96 1.99 -8.16
C TYR A 61 -3.10 1.49 -9.32
N TYR A 62 -3.24 0.21 -9.67
CA TYR A 62 -2.66 -0.33 -10.89
C TYR A 62 -3.75 -0.96 -11.74
N TYR A 63 -3.83 -0.57 -13.00
CA TYR A 63 -4.87 -1.04 -13.92
C TYR A 63 -4.30 -1.97 -14.99
N VAL A 64 -4.99 -3.08 -15.22
CA VAL A 64 -4.79 -3.99 -16.36
C VAL A 64 -6.08 -3.98 -17.16
N ASN A 65 -6.04 -3.43 -18.37
CA ASN A 65 -7.20 -3.34 -19.27
C ASN A 65 -8.45 -2.71 -18.62
N GLY A 66 -8.28 -1.64 -17.85
CA GLY A 66 -9.37 -0.94 -17.14
C GLY A 66 -9.74 -1.54 -15.78
N VAL A 67 -9.20 -2.70 -15.41
CA VAL A 67 -9.52 -3.38 -14.13
C VAL A 67 -8.42 -3.12 -13.09
N LYS A 68 -8.80 -2.77 -11.86
CA LYS A 68 -7.87 -2.60 -10.73
C LYS A 68 -7.25 -3.93 -10.31
N LEU A 69 -5.92 -3.97 -10.23
CA LEU A 69 -5.17 -5.07 -9.63
C LEU A 69 -5.45 -5.12 -8.12
N LYS A 70 -5.75 -6.30 -7.58
CA LYS A 70 -6.10 -6.52 -6.16
C LYS A 70 -5.30 -7.70 -5.59
N ASN A 71 -4.98 -7.65 -4.31
CA ASN A 71 -4.29 -8.69 -3.52
C ASN A 71 -3.02 -9.26 -4.19
N ARG A 72 -2.21 -8.39 -4.78
CA ARG A 72 -1.02 -8.80 -5.56
C ARG A 72 0.12 -7.80 -5.44
N TRP A 73 1.33 -8.35 -5.54
CA TRP A 73 2.55 -7.57 -5.74
C TRP A 73 2.71 -7.17 -7.20
N ARG A 74 3.20 -5.96 -7.46
CA ARG A 74 3.56 -5.52 -8.81
C ARG A 74 4.72 -4.53 -8.75
N TRP A 75 5.65 -4.66 -9.68
CA TRP A 75 6.64 -3.62 -9.95
C TRP A 75 5.97 -2.49 -10.71
N VAL A 76 6.11 -1.27 -10.19
CA VAL A 76 5.54 -0.06 -10.76
C VAL A 76 6.61 0.98 -10.96
N LYS A 77 6.41 1.87 -11.93
CA LYS A 77 7.28 3.01 -12.21
C LYS A 77 6.54 4.30 -11.88
N TRP A 78 7.15 5.17 -11.09
CA TRP A 78 6.60 6.46 -10.69
C TRP A 78 7.74 7.49 -10.60
N TYR A 79 7.60 8.63 -11.30
CA TYR A 79 8.65 9.66 -11.43
C TYR A 79 10.05 9.07 -11.68
N GLY A 80 10.16 8.20 -12.70
CA GLY A 80 11.44 7.60 -13.10
C GLY A 80 11.95 6.47 -12.19
N LYS A 81 11.40 6.29 -10.99
CA LYS A 81 11.81 5.24 -10.04
C LYS A 81 10.93 4.01 -10.18
N THR A 82 11.55 2.84 -10.12
CA THR A 82 10.85 1.55 -10.13
C THR A 82 10.88 0.94 -8.74
N TYR A 83 9.72 0.52 -8.23
CA TYR A 83 9.61 -0.11 -6.93
C TYR A 83 8.51 -1.17 -6.90
N LYS A 84 8.61 -2.04 -5.89
CA LYS A 84 7.62 -3.09 -5.66
C LYS A 84 6.52 -2.52 -4.77
N ALA A 85 5.28 -2.60 -5.23
CA ALA A 85 4.09 -2.19 -4.48
C ALA A 85 3.17 -3.39 -4.26
N TYR A 86 2.34 -3.33 -3.22
CA TYR A 86 1.28 -4.31 -2.99
C TYR A 86 -0.08 -3.63 -3.04
N PHE A 87 -0.99 -4.17 -3.85
CA PHE A 87 -2.35 -3.68 -3.99
C PHE A 87 -3.27 -4.52 -3.11
N GLY A 88 -3.96 -3.87 -2.18
CA GLY A 88 -4.84 -4.54 -1.21
C GLY A 88 -6.17 -5.01 -1.82
N PRO A 89 -7.13 -5.42 -0.97
CA PRO A 89 -8.42 -5.97 -1.42
C PRO A 89 -9.26 -4.99 -2.25
N THR A 90 -9.16 -3.70 -1.95
CA THR A 90 -9.85 -2.63 -2.69
C THR A 90 -9.13 -2.23 -3.98
N GLY A 91 -7.94 -2.78 -4.22
CA GLY A 91 -7.04 -2.45 -5.32
C GLY A 91 -6.22 -1.19 -5.10
N ALA A 92 -6.40 -0.50 -3.97
CA ALA A 92 -5.50 0.57 -3.58
C ALA A 92 -4.16 -0.04 -3.13
N ALA A 93 -3.05 0.60 -3.52
CA ALA A 93 -1.74 0.26 -2.99
C ALA A 93 -1.72 0.53 -1.48
N TYR A 94 -1.10 -0.36 -0.72
CA TYR A 94 -0.73 -0.04 0.65
C TYR A 94 0.30 1.07 0.62
N ALA A 95 -0.01 2.18 1.28
CA ALA A 95 0.83 3.36 1.34
C ALA A 95 0.81 3.93 2.75
N GLY A 96 1.96 4.38 3.21
CA GLY A 96 2.12 5.17 4.42
C GLY A 96 1.67 6.61 4.22
N THR A 97 1.97 7.45 5.20
CA THR A 97 1.64 8.87 5.18
C THR A 97 2.88 9.71 5.48
N ARG A 98 2.72 11.03 5.49
CA ARG A 98 3.70 11.97 6.01
C ARG A 98 3.03 12.74 7.14
N GLN A 99 3.69 12.80 8.29
CA GLN A 99 3.21 13.53 9.46
C GLN A 99 4.35 14.40 9.97
N TYR A 100 4.09 15.71 10.13
CA TYR A 100 5.09 16.70 10.56
C TYR A 100 6.42 16.60 9.79
N GLY A 101 6.36 16.41 8.47
CA GLY A 101 7.55 16.30 7.61
C GLY A 101 8.19 14.90 7.55
N ALA A 102 7.96 14.02 8.52
CA ALA A 102 8.56 12.70 8.59
C ALA A 102 7.72 11.61 7.90
N LEU A 103 8.38 10.57 7.38
CA LEU A 103 7.70 9.41 6.80
C LEU A 103 7.06 8.56 7.91
N VAL A 104 5.78 8.24 7.76
CA VAL A 104 5.06 7.26 8.59
C VAL A 104 4.70 6.05 7.73
N PRO A 105 5.53 4.98 7.75
CA PRO A 105 5.27 3.73 7.06
C PRO A 105 3.91 3.13 7.39
N ALA A 106 3.19 2.66 6.36
CA ALA A 106 2.12 1.70 6.56
C ALA A 106 2.72 0.30 6.74
N VAL A 107 2.59 -0.28 7.93
CA VAL A 107 3.03 -1.66 8.20
C VAL A 107 1.84 -2.60 8.01
N LYS A 108 1.94 -3.53 7.05
CA LYS A 108 0.85 -4.43 6.67
C LYS A 108 1.30 -5.88 6.63
N ARG A 109 0.43 -6.78 7.09
CA ARG A 109 0.64 -8.22 7.01
C ARG A 109 0.19 -8.73 5.65
N ILE A 110 1.08 -9.42 4.93
CA ILE A 110 0.84 -9.99 3.60
C ILE A 110 1.42 -11.41 3.63
N SER A 111 0.56 -12.42 3.40
CA SER A 111 0.97 -13.83 3.34
C SER A 111 1.84 -14.25 4.54
N GLY A 112 1.43 -13.88 5.75
CA GLY A 112 2.10 -14.27 7.01
C GLY A 112 3.24 -13.35 7.47
N ALA A 113 3.79 -12.47 6.62
CA ALA A 113 4.89 -11.57 6.99
C ALA A 113 4.45 -10.10 6.99
N TYR A 114 5.13 -9.26 7.79
CA TYR A 114 4.90 -7.82 7.81
C TYR A 114 5.83 -7.09 6.85
N TYR A 115 5.31 -6.07 6.16
CA TYR A 115 6.03 -5.20 5.22
C TYR A 115 5.69 -3.74 5.51
N GLY A 116 6.64 -2.85 5.28
CA GLY A 116 6.44 -1.40 5.36
C GLY A 116 6.26 -0.80 3.97
N PHE A 117 5.43 0.23 3.85
CA PHE A 117 5.22 0.96 2.60
C PHE A 117 5.35 2.46 2.82
N ASP A 118 6.01 3.16 1.91
CA ASP A 118 6.10 4.62 1.91
C ASP A 118 4.81 5.29 1.42
N ARG A 119 4.80 6.63 1.33
CA ARG A 119 3.63 7.42 0.91
C ARG A 119 3.14 7.15 -0.52
N VAL A 120 3.98 6.60 -1.39
CA VAL A 120 3.63 6.27 -2.78
C VAL A 120 3.41 4.77 -2.99
N GLY A 121 3.41 4.00 -1.90
CA GLY A 121 3.24 2.56 -1.87
C GLY A 121 4.48 1.76 -2.27
N ALA A 122 5.66 2.38 -2.23
CA ALA A 122 6.90 1.65 -2.39
C ALA A 122 7.20 0.82 -1.15
N MET A 123 7.49 -0.47 -1.34
CA MET A 123 7.91 -1.36 -0.27
C MET A 123 9.24 -0.89 0.32
N LEU A 124 9.25 -0.67 1.63
CA LEU A 124 10.40 -0.19 2.36
C LEU A 124 11.44 -1.29 2.60
N LYS A 125 12.69 -0.85 2.63
CA LYS A 125 13.87 -1.64 2.99
C LYS A 125 14.78 -0.81 3.90
N GLY A 126 15.43 -1.46 4.85
CA GLY A 126 16.27 -0.82 5.86
C GLY A 126 15.53 -0.48 7.15
N THR A 127 16.15 0.35 7.98
CA THR A 127 15.67 0.71 9.32
C THR A 127 14.96 2.05 9.30
N TYR A 128 13.79 2.12 9.95
CA TYR A 128 12.96 3.31 10.09
C TYR A 128 12.53 3.47 11.54
N VAL A 129 12.15 4.70 11.91
CA VAL A 129 11.55 5.03 13.20
C VAL A 129 10.15 5.58 12.95
N VAL A 130 9.19 5.14 13.75
CA VAL A 130 7.81 5.65 13.75
C VAL A 130 7.35 5.71 15.19
N ASN A 131 6.79 6.85 15.63
CA ASN A 131 6.31 7.05 16.99
C ASN A 131 7.31 6.54 18.05
N ASN A 132 8.58 6.97 17.93
CA ASN A 132 9.68 6.58 18.80
C ASN A 132 10.00 5.07 18.83
N ARG A 133 9.69 4.31 17.77
CA ARG A 133 9.92 2.85 17.70
C ARG A 133 10.61 2.44 16.40
N PHE A 134 11.59 1.55 16.53
CA PHE A 134 12.31 0.98 15.38
C PHE A 134 11.48 -0.03 14.58
N TYR A 135 11.63 0.00 13.26
CA TYR A 135 11.16 -1.02 12.32
C TYR A 135 12.30 -1.34 11.36
N VAL A 136 12.74 -2.60 11.36
CA VAL A 136 13.84 -3.08 10.53
C VAL A 136 13.30 -3.96 9.41
N PHE A 137 13.31 -3.48 8.17
CA PHE A 137 12.91 -4.25 7.00
C PHE A 137 14.14 -4.82 6.29
N SER A 138 14.13 -6.12 5.99
CA SER A 138 15.21 -6.80 5.28
C SER A 138 15.55 -6.09 3.96
N SER A 139 16.83 -5.83 3.72
CA SER A 139 17.31 -5.23 2.48
C SER A 139 17.11 -6.13 1.27
N GLN A 140 17.02 -7.45 1.47
CA GLN A 140 16.76 -8.43 0.42
C GLN A 140 15.26 -8.49 0.10
N THR A 141 14.43 -8.74 1.12
CA THR A 141 13.02 -9.14 0.92
C THR A 141 11.99 -8.06 1.25
N GLY A 142 12.35 -7.04 2.03
CA GLY A 142 11.41 -6.06 2.58
C GLY A 142 10.56 -6.56 3.76
N LYS A 143 10.72 -7.83 4.17
CA LYS A 143 10.04 -8.38 5.36
C LYS A 143 10.57 -7.69 6.62
N LEU A 144 9.67 -7.38 7.56
CA LEU A 144 10.01 -6.88 8.88
C LEU A 144 10.74 -7.96 9.68
N ASN A 145 11.95 -7.64 10.15
CA ASN A 145 12.66 -8.41 11.14
C ASN A 145 12.13 -8.03 12.53
N THR A 146 11.18 -8.80 13.02
CA THR A 146 10.51 -8.57 14.31
C THR A 146 11.48 -8.70 15.49
N SER A 147 12.42 -9.65 15.43
CA SER A 147 13.41 -9.89 16.49
C SER A 147 14.36 -8.70 16.66
N ILE A 148 14.99 -8.23 15.59
CA ILE A 148 15.90 -7.08 15.65
C ILE A 148 15.13 -5.81 16.02
N SER A 149 13.93 -5.61 15.45
CA SER A 149 13.09 -4.46 15.80
C SER A 149 12.75 -4.46 17.29
N ALA A 150 12.42 -5.61 17.88
CA ALA A 150 12.15 -5.73 19.31
C ALA A 150 13.39 -5.43 20.17
N LYS A 151 14.56 -5.98 19.82
CA LYS A 151 15.83 -5.72 20.52
C LYS A 151 16.20 -4.24 20.52
N LEU A 152 16.08 -3.57 19.36
CA LEU A 152 16.34 -2.14 19.25
C LEU A 152 15.36 -1.32 20.10
N ARG A 153 14.06 -1.64 20.09
CA ARG A 153 13.05 -0.96 20.92
C ARG A 153 13.33 -1.13 22.40
N ALA A 154 13.71 -2.33 22.84
CA ALA A 154 14.04 -2.61 24.24
C ALA A 154 15.28 -1.84 24.72
N ALA A 155 16.20 -1.51 23.82
CA ALA A 155 17.39 -0.72 24.11
C ALA A 155 17.15 0.81 24.08
N CYS A 156 15.94 1.27 23.75
CA CYS A 156 15.58 2.69 23.71
C CYS A 156 14.80 3.06 24.98
N LYS A 157 15.51 3.27 26.08
CA LYS A 157 14.93 3.69 27.35
C LYS A 157 15.48 5.05 27.73
N TYR A 158 14.60 6.00 28.01
CA TYR A 158 15.00 7.36 28.37
C TYR A 158 15.89 7.35 29.61
N GLY A 159 16.99 8.10 29.58
CA GLY A 159 17.95 8.21 30.69
C GLY A 159 18.88 7.00 30.85
N GLU A 160 18.72 5.95 30.06
CA GLU A 160 19.52 4.73 30.15
C GLU A 160 20.68 4.73 29.14
N SER A 161 21.70 3.92 29.39
CA SER A 161 22.89 3.85 28.54
C SER A 161 22.59 3.50 27.07
N THR A 162 23.21 4.23 26.14
CA THR A 162 23.10 3.94 24.70
C THR A 162 23.95 2.76 24.22
N ALA A 163 24.79 2.18 25.08
CA ALA A 163 25.79 1.18 24.69
C ALA A 163 25.18 -0.03 23.97
N THR A 164 24.06 -0.57 24.49
CA THR A 164 23.38 -1.71 23.87
C THR A 164 22.73 -1.34 22.55
N LEU A 165 22.12 -0.16 22.45
CA LEU A 165 21.54 0.34 21.21
C LEU A 165 22.62 0.47 20.12
N LYS A 166 23.73 1.15 20.42
CA LYS A 166 24.87 1.32 19.51
C LYS A 166 25.45 -0.02 19.05
N ARG A 167 25.59 -0.99 19.96
CA ARG A 167 26.08 -2.34 19.65
C ARG A 167 25.17 -3.05 18.64
N ILE A 168 23.86 -3.03 18.86
CA ILE A 168 22.90 -3.68 17.95
C ILE A 168 22.93 -2.99 16.57
N LEU A 169 22.95 -1.66 16.53
CA LEU A 169 23.03 -0.90 15.27
C LEU A 169 24.30 -1.23 14.48
N LYS A 170 25.45 -1.30 15.15
CA LYS A 170 26.72 -1.73 14.54
C LYS A 170 26.63 -3.15 13.98
N ASN A 171 26.05 -4.08 14.74
CA ASN A 171 25.92 -5.49 14.32
C ASN A 171 25.02 -5.68 13.10
N ILE A 172 24.06 -4.77 12.86
CA ILE A 172 23.24 -4.76 11.64
C ILE A 172 23.83 -3.86 10.54
N GLY A 173 25.07 -3.43 10.69
CA GLY A 173 25.83 -2.68 9.68
C GLY A 173 25.46 -1.20 9.58
N LEU A 174 24.73 -0.63 10.54
CA LEU A 174 24.39 0.80 10.53
C LEU A 174 25.49 1.63 11.20
N LYS A 175 25.92 2.67 10.49
CA LYS A 175 26.81 3.72 10.98
C LYS A 175 26.12 5.07 10.87
N PRO A 176 26.31 5.99 11.82
CA PRO A 176 25.80 7.34 11.68
C PRO A 176 26.44 8.02 10.47
N LEU A 177 25.64 8.75 9.71
CA LEU A 177 26.07 9.60 8.60
C LEU A 177 26.65 10.93 9.11
N LYS A 178 26.19 11.38 10.28
CA LYS A 178 26.67 12.59 10.95
C LYS A 178 26.50 12.40 12.46
N VAL A 179 27.47 12.90 13.22
CA VAL A 179 27.38 13.03 14.67
C VAL A 179 27.55 14.51 14.99
N GLN A 180 26.63 15.07 15.77
CA GLN A 180 26.69 16.46 16.23
C GLN A 180 26.78 16.46 17.74
N ARG A 181 27.73 17.22 18.26
CA ARG A 181 27.90 17.50 19.68
C ARG A 181 27.50 18.96 19.89
N LEU A 182 26.53 19.18 20.77
CA LEU A 182 25.95 20.48 21.06
C LEU A 182 26.19 20.77 22.55
N GLU A 183 26.31 22.05 22.90
CA GLU A 183 26.29 22.45 24.32
C GLU A 183 24.96 21.97 24.93
N GLY A 184 25.07 21.18 26.00
CA GLY A 184 23.94 20.46 26.56
C GLY A 184 22.96 21.38 27.28
N CYS A 185 21.66 21.17 27.08
CA CYS A 185 20.62 21.84 27.87
C CYS A 185 20.12 20.99 29.05
N TYR A 186 20.62 19.76 29.18
CA TYR A 186 20.23 18.79 30.21
C TYR A 186 21.12 18.83 31.46
N GLY A 187 22.28 19.48 31.40
CA GLY A 187 23.26 19.55 32.47
C GLY A 187 24.68 19.63 31.93
N ASP A 188 25.66 19.43 32.81
CA ASP A 188 27.08 19.41 32.44
C ASP A 188 27.35 18.26 31.46
N GLY A 189 27.96 18.59 30.33
CA GLY A 189 28.19 17.63 29.26
C GLY A 189 27.69 18.16 27.92
N TYR A 190 27.33 17.23 27.04
CA TYR A 190 26.97 17.58 25.66
C TYR A 190 25.78 16.77 25.16
N ASP A 191 24.86 17.46 24.49
CA ASP A 191 23.79 16.78 23.77
C ASP A 191 24.34 16.28 22.43
N ILE A 192 24.16 14.98 22.18
CA ILE A 192 24.65 14.32 20.99
C ILE A 192 23.47 13.91 20.10
N VAL A 193 23.56 14.29 18.82
CA VAL A 193 22.63 13.84 17.79
C VAL A 193 23.34 12.98 16.76
N TYR A 194 23.00 11.69 16.75
CA TYR A 194 23.45 10.74 15.73
C TYR A 194 22.43 10.71 14.58
N THR A 195 22.83 11.18 13.40
CA THR A 195 21.98 11.15 12.21
C THR A 195 22.26 9.92 11.36
N TYR A 196 21.22 9.13 11.11
CA TYR A 196 21.21 8.03 10.16
C TYR A 196 20.38 8.41 8.91
N LYS A 197 20.34 7.51 7.93
CA LYS A 197 19.63 7.76 6.66
C LYS A 197 18.15 8.14 6.85
N ASN A 198 17.43 7.42 7.70
CA ASN A 198 15.97 7.55 7.86
C ASN A 198 15.53 7.96 9.27
N PHE A 199 16.46 8.20 10.19
CA PHE A 199 16.16 8.52 11.58
C PHE A 199 17.35 9.22 12.24
N GLN A 200 17.13 9.77 13.42
CA GLN A 200 18.17 10.27 14.32
C GLN A 200 17.99 9.67 15.71
N ILE A 201 19.08 9.61 16.45
CA ILE A 201 19.10 9.29 17.88
C ILE A 201 19.59 10.54 18.60
N SER A 202 18.82 10.99 19.58
CA SER A 202 19.24 12.00 20.54
C SER A 202 19.71 11.30 21.82
N ALA A 203 20.85 11.76 22.32
CA ALA A 203 21.53 11.25 23.50
C ALA A 203 22.21 12.41 24.22
N HIS A 204 22.70 12.15 25.44
CA HIS A 204 23.52 13.08 26.20
C HIS A 204 24.77 12.36 26.70
N GLU A 205 25.92 12.97 26.49
CA GLU A 205 27.21 12.52 27.02
C GLU A 205 27.56 13.33 28.27
N ASN A 206 27.65 12.62 29.39
CA ASN A 206 28.04 13.18 30.68
C ASN A 206 29.54 13.50 30.69
N THR A 207 29.99 14.27 31.69
CA THR A 207 31.39 14.66 31.85
C THR A 207 32.36 13.48 32.07
N ASP A 208 31.87 12.34 32.55
CA ASP A 208 32.61 11.08 32.69
C ASP A 208 32.72 10.27 31.38
N GLY A 209 32.14 10.77 30.29
CA GLY A 209 32.11 10.12 28.97
C GLY A 209 31.03 9.04 28.81
N SER A 210 30.21 8.79 29.84
CA SER A 210 29.04 7.92 29.71
C SER A 210 27.95 8.60 28.88
N GLU A 211 27.21 7.83 28.09
CA GLU A 211 26.14 8.36 27.23
C GLU A 211 24.78 7.72 27.53
N ILE A 212 23.77 8.57 27.71
CA ILE A 212 22.38 8.19 27.97
C ILE A 212 21.46 8.53 26.80
N PHE A 213 20.43 7.72 26.60
CA PHE A 213 19.47 7.85 25.51
C PHE A 213 18.36 8.85 25.86
N PHE A 214 18.02 9.76 24.94
CA PHE A 214 16.88 10.67 25.09
C PHE A 214 15.74 10.37 24.12
N GLY A 215 16.02 10.00 22.87
CA GLY A 215 14.93 9.76 21.95
C GLY A 215 15.32 9.34 20.53
N LEU A 216 14.30 8.91 19.80
CA LEU A 216 14.37 8.69 18.36
C LEU A 216 13.54 9.72 17.61
N ILE A 217 14.09 10.19 16.50
CA ILE A 217 13.46 11.17 15.63
C ILE A 217 13.37 10.55 14.23
N ALA A 218 12.17 10.55 13.64
CA ALA A 218 11.97 10.09 12.27
C ALA A 218 12.42 11.18 11.27
N LYS A 219 12.94 10.77 10.10
CA LYS A 219 13.30 11.69 8.99
C LYS A 219 12.45 11.45 7.74
#